data_AF-A0AAV1MBH0-F1
#
_entry.id   AF-A0AAV1MBH0-F1
#
_cell.length_a   1.000
_cell.length_b   1.000
_cell.length_c   1.000
_cell.angle_alpha   90.00
_cell.angle_beta   90.00
_cell.angle_gamma   90.00
#
_symmetry.space_group_name_H-M   'P 1'
#
loop_
_entity.id
_entity.type
_entity.pdbx_description
1 polymer ?
#
loop_
_entity_poly.entity_id
_entity_poly.type
_entity_poly.pdbx_seq_one_letter_code
_entity_poly.pdbx_strand_id
1 'polypeptide(L)'
;MQSFHKFYIENPNFNNIGHVVATANLSDKHDRSAPSDYHWKILKCRMIIFSNSSFLACPDKKEVKQVHIIINTLSDDYDRLTSLFLKFCLKQEGSIRKVTPETFLMCYQYTLIARVAPIWNTLGYDYLINNRDFLTAFGPQEGIKYNISINDSSTVLELKPVKITLMKSDNKYKPSDCVRVLPSLNKAVVEEYYETLPESGNFRCYKDLRRHWKNIHGYRLPEEEYAYYAVRFWRGEPLTYPKICLTSNFPIITPLPKSTEATVLARFLNCLKSKMSQFLGIPLTLINQERDFNGYEDMNETYKETQTVSLCTPTQQSTPRRLR
;
A
#
# COMPACT_ATOMS: atom_id res chain seq x y z
N MET A 1 28.68 3.67 4.79
CA MET A 1 27.22 3.44 4.69
C MET A 1 26.57 4.66 4.05
N GLN A 2 25.83 4.53 2.95
CA GLN A 2 25.09 5.66 2.35
C GLN A 2 23.84 5.99 3.18
N SER A 3 23.69 7.25 3.55
CA SER A 3 22.62 7.83 4.38
C SER A 3 21.31 8.02 3.60
N PHE A 4 20.20 8.15 4.34
CA PHE A 4 18.92 8.57 3.77
C PHE A 4 18.91 10.07 3.50
N HIS A 5 18.24 10.49 2.42
CA HIS A 5 17.87 11.88 2.18
C HIS A 5 16.61 12.22 2.98
N LYS A 6 16.62 13.33 3.72
CA LYS A 6 15.49 13.74 4.58
C LYS A 6 14.74 14.92 3.97
N PHE A 7 13.44 14.75 3.82
CA PHE A 7 12.52 15.80 3.37
C PHE A 7 11.51 16.11 4.46
N TYR A 8 11.37 17.38 4.78
CA TYR A 8 10.44 17.87 5.80
C TYR A 8 9.20 18.44 5.11
N ILE A 9 8.04 18.03 5.61
CA ILE A 9 6.73 18.48 5.18
C ILE A 9 6.06 19.09 6.41
N GLU A 10 5.58 20.32 6.30
CA GLU A 10 4.86 20.98 7.39
C GLU A 10 3.55 20.24 7.68
N ASN A 11 3.30 19.95 8.95
CA ASN A 11 2.05 19.35 9.38
C ASN A 11 0.94 20.40 9.42
N PRO A 12 -0.30 20.05 9.03
CA PRO A 12 -1.45 20.92 9.29
C PRO A 12 -1.64 21.08 10.79
N ASN A 13 -2.26 22.19 11.21
CA ASN A 13 -2.65 22.35 12.60
C ASN A 13 -3.65 21.26 12.99
N PHE A 14 -3.30 20.42 13.97
CA PHE A 14 -4.10 19.27 14.40
C PHE A 14 -5.46 19.67 14.97
N ASN A 15 -5.64 20.93 15.39
CA ASN A 15 -6.94 21.46 15.82
C ASN A 15 -7.88 21.78 14.64
N ASN A 16 -7.34 21.91 13.43
CA ASN A 16 -8.07 22.26 12.21
C ASN A 16 -8.39 21.03 11.34
N ILE A 17 -8.10 19.84 11.85
CA ILE A 17 -8.36 18.57 11.16
C ILE A 17 -9.16 17.63 12.05
N GLY A 18 -9.96 16.80 11.41
CA GLY A 18 -10.89 15.88 12.08
C GLY A 18 -10.68 14.46 11.59
N HIS A 19 -10.79 13.50 12.51
CA HIS A 19 -10.78 12.08 12.22
C HIS A 19 -12.21 11.53 12.17
N VAL A 20 -12.56 10.95 11.03
CA VAL A 20 -13.84 10.27 10.78
C VAL A 20 -13.57 8.77 10.61
N VAL A 21 -14.38 7.95 11.27
CA VAL A 21 -14.44 6.51 11.02
C VAL A 21 -15.70 6.23 10.21
N ALA A 22 -15.57 5.47 9.14
CA ALA A 22 -16.70 5.08 8.30
C ALA A 22 -16.70 3.57 8.06
N THR A 23 -17.88 2.97 8.05
CA THR A 23 -18.08 1.54 7.81
C THR A 23 -18.65 1.30 6.42
N ALA A 24 -18.01 0.41 5.66
CA ALA A 24 -18.47 -0.03 4.36
C ALA A 24 -19.73 -0.91 4.50
N ASN A 25 -20.79 -0.56 3.77
CA ASN A 25 -21.99 -1.38 3.68
C ASN A 25 -21.68 -2.65 2.87
N LEU A 26 -21.87 -3.83 3.47
CA LEU A 26 -21.67 -5.13 2.81
C LEU A 26 -22.85 -5.57 1.96
N SER A 27 -24.02 -4.96 2.16
CA SER A 27 -25.20 -5.21 1.35
C SER A 27 -25.19 -4.37 0.06
N ASP A 28 -24.18 -3.50 -0.12
CA ASP A 28 -23.95 -2.78 -1.36
C ASP A 28 -23.54 -3.75 -2.47
N LYS A 29 -23.83 -3.41 -3.72
CA LYS A 29 -23.50 -4.22 -4.89
C LYS A 29 -21.98 -4.36 -4.99
N HIS A 30 -21.46 -5.52 -4.60
CA HIS A 30 -20.03 -5.78 -4.64
C HIS A 30 -19.48 -5.65 -6.07
N ASP A 31 -18.44 -4.84 -6.19
CA ASP A 31 -17.60 -4.81 -7.37
C ASP A 31 -16.85 -6.14 -7.45
N ARG A 32 -16.84 -6.78 -8.63
CA ARG A 32 -16.18 -8.08 -8.84
C ARG A 32 -14.69 -8.06 -8.54
N SER A 33 -14.08 -6.88 -8.47
CA SER A 33 -12.68 -6.70 -8.06
C SER A 33 -12.45 -6.76 -6.55
N ALA A 34 -13.48 -6.91 -5.72
CA ALA A 34 -13.39 -6.99 -4.27
C ALA A 34 -14.19 -8.20 -3.74
N PRO A 35 -13.63 -9.41 -3.81
CA PRO A 35 -14.38 -10.65 -3.55
C PRO A 35 -14.69 -10.93 -2.07
N SER A 36 -14.19 -10.11 -1.14
CA SER A 36 -14.46 -10.26 0.30
C SER A 36 -14.66 -8.91 0.97
N ASP A 37 -15.28 -8.91 2.15
CA ASP A 37 -15.49 -7.70 2.96
C ASP A 37 -14.19 -6.92 3.21
N TYR A 38 -13.09 -7.63 3.42
CA TYR A 38 -11.76 -7.05 3.58
C TYR A 38 -11.33 -6.27 2.33
N HIS A 39 -11.49 -6.86 1.15
CA HIS A 39 -11.18 -6.18 -0.12
C HIS A 39 -12.17 -5.04 -0.39
N TRP A 40 -13.41 -5.17 0.05
CA TRP A 40 -14.43 -4.15 -0.10
C TRP A 40 -14.07 -2.87 0.64
N LYS A 41 -13.67 -2.98 1.91
CA LYS A 41 -13.14 -1.87 2.70
C LYS A 41 -11.98 -1.17 1.99
N ILE A 42 -11.01 -1.93 1.47
CA ILE A 42 -9.84 -1.38 0.78
C ILE A 42 -10.28 -0.60 -0.47
N LEU A 43 -11.18 -1.18 -1.26
CA LEU A 43 -11.73 -0.52 -2.44
C LEU A 43 -12.41 0.81 -2.07
N LYS A 44 -13.29 0.80 -1.05
CA LYS A 44 -13.98 2.02 -0.58
C LYS A 44 -13.02 3.08 -0.07
N CYS A 45 -11.99 2.69 0.69
CA CYS A 45 -10.94 3.59 1.14
C CYS A 45 -10.22 4.26 -0.04
N ARG A 46 -9.84 3.47 -1.05
CA ARG A 46 -9.18 4.00 -2.25
C ARG A 46 -10.11 4.90 -3.06
N MET A 47 -11.40 4.57 -3.15
CA MET A 47 -12.39 5.45 -3.78
C MET A 47 -12.45 6.82 -3.09
N ILE A 48 -12.41 6.88 -1.75
CA ILE A 48 -12.33 8.15 -1.01
C ILE A 48 -11.06 8.92 -1.37
N ILE A 49 -9.89 8.26 -1.31
CA ILE A 49 -8.60 8.86 -1.65
C ILE A 49 -8.67 9.48 -3.04
N PHE A 50 -9.08 8.74 -4.07
CA PHE A 50 -9.05 9.24 -5.44
C PHE A 50 -10.20 10.19 -5.80
N SER A 51 -11.15 10.46 -4.89
CA SER A 51 -12.27 11.38 -5.15
C SER A 51 -11.98 12.83 -4.78
N ASN A 52 -11.08 13.10 -3.84
CA ASN A 52 -10.71 14.45 -3.42
C ASN A 52 -9.23 14.47 -2.98
N SER A 53 -8.46 15.45 -3.43
CA SER A 53 -7.05 15.63 -3.02
C SER A 53 -6.88 16.03 -1.56
N SER A 54 -7.90 16.62 -0.92
CA SER A 54 -7.83 17.08 0.46
C SER A 54 -7.86 15.93 1.48
N PHE A 55 -8.43 14.77 1.14
CA PHE A 55 -8.61 13.68 2.11
C PHE A 55 -7.35 12.82 2.26
N LEU A 56 -7.04 12.47 3.50
CA LEU A 56 -6.17 11.34 3.82
C LEU A 56 -7.04 10.19 4.32
N ALA A 57 -6.77 8.97 3.89
CA ALA A 57 -7.49 7.81 4.40
C ALA A 57 -6.62 6.57 4.45
N CYS A 58 -7.03 5.61 5.29
CA CYS A 58 -6.50 4.25 5.26
C CYS A 58 -7.57 3.24 5.72
N PRO A 59 -7.50 1.98 5.24
CA PRO A 59 -8.34 0.92 5.77
C PRO A 59 -7.89 0.54 7.19
N ASP A 60 -8.85 0.27 8.09
CA ASP A 60 -8.53 -0.23 9.43
C ASP A 60 -7.78 -1.58 9.35
N LYS A 61 -6.83 -1.82 10.25
CA LYS A 61 -6.02 -3.06 10.27
C LYS A 61 -6.77 -4.26 10.87
N LYS A 62 -7.65 -4.03 11.85
CA LYS A 62 -8.34 -5.03 12.65
C LYS A 62 -9.79 -5.19 12.22
N GLU A 63 -10.47 -4.07 11.99
CA GLU A 63 -11.90 -4.07 11.64
C GLU A 63 -12.10 -4.24 10.14
N VAL A 64 -12.78 -5.31 9.74
CA VAL A 64 -12.87 -5.74 8.32
C VAL A 64 -13.66 -4.76 7.43
N LYS A 65 -14.44 -3.85 8.02
CA LYS A 65 -15.32 -2.92 7.27
C LYS A 65 -14.96 -1.44 7.44
N GLN A 66 -14.11 -1.08 8.39
CA GLN A 66 -13.88 0.31 8.78
C GLN A 66 -12.77 0.98 7.98
N VAL A 67 -12.96 2.25 7.68
CA VAL A 67 -11.98 3.14 7.04
C VAL A 67 -11.78 4.35 7.94
N HIS A 68 -10.51 4.74 8.14
CA HIS A 68 -10.15 5.99 8.79
C HIS A 68 -9.97 7.06 7.73
N ILE A 69 -10.55 8.23 7.96
CA ILE A 69 -10.51 9.37 7.05
C ILE A 69 -10.16 10.61 7.86
N ILE A 70 -9.23 11.41 7.37
CA ILE A 70 -8.87 12.71 7.94
C ILE A 70 -9.30 13.78 6.96
N ILE A 71 -9.97 14.80 7.48
CA ILE A 71 -10.49 15.94 6.75
C ILE A 71 -10.03 17.25 7.38
N ASN A 72 -10.04 18.33 6.61
CA ASN A 72 -9.87 19.68 7.14
C ASN A 72 -11.22 20.21 7.63
N THR A 73 -11.35 20.50 8.93
CA THR A 73 -12.62 20.92 9.56
C THR A 73 -12.97 22.38 9.31
N LEU A 74 -12.03 23.19 8.81
CA LEU A 74 -12.27 24.60 8.45
C LEU A 74 -12.75 24.78 7.01
N SER A 75 -12.85 23.69 6.23
CA SER A 75 -13.25 23.71 4.83
C SER A 75 -14.60 23.03 4.61
N ASP A 76 -15.09 23.02 3.36
CA ASP A 76 -16.30 22.27 2.95
C ASP A 76 -16.06 20.76 2.81
N ASP A 77 -14.91 20.26 3.27
CA ASP A 77 -14.50 18.86 3.20
C ASP A 77 -15.51 17.91 3.86
N TYR A 78 -16.18 18.33 4.94
CA TYR A 78 -17.18 17.49 5.62
C TYR A 78 -18.43 17.26 4.76
N ASP A 79 -18.93 18.29 4.09
CA ASP A 79 -20.09 18.19 3.19
C ASP A 79 -19.76 17.34 1.96
N ARG A 80 -18.56 17.53 1.41
CA ARG A 80 -18.02 16.70 0.33
C ARG A 80 -17.90 15.24 0.77
N LEU A 81 -17.36 14.99 1.96
CA LEU A 81 -17.22 13.64 2.51
C LEU A 81 -18.58 12.97 2.68
N THR A 82 -19.57 13.70 3.22
CA THR A 82 -20.94 13.20 3.40
C THR A 82 -21.57 12.83 2.05
N SER A 83 -21.35 13.64 1.02
CA SER A 83 -21.80 13.34 -0.35
C SER A 83 -21.15 12.07 -0.90
N LEU A 84 -19.85 11.86 -0.63
CA LEU A 84 -19.16 10.62 -1.00
C LEU A 84 -19.65 9.42 -0.20
N PHE A 85 -20.03 9.58 1.06
CA PHE A 85 -20.61 8.50 1.86
C PHE A 85 -21.92 7.98 1.28
N LEU A 86 -22.79 8.89 0.84
CA LEU A 86 -24.00 8.51 0.11
C LEU A 86 -23.66 7.80 -1.21
N LYS A 87 -22.74 8.36 -2.01
CA LYS A 87 -22.34 7.80 -3.31
C LYS A 87 -21.68 6.43 -3.20
N PHE A 88 -20.90 6.19 -2.15
CA PHE A 88 -20.09 5.00 -1.98
C PHE A 88 -20.64 4.04 -0.92
N CYS A 89 -21.87 4.27 -0.43
CA CYS A 89 -22.51 3.43 0.58
C CYS A 89 -21.63 3.20 1.81
N LEU A 90 -21.02 4.28 2.30
CA LEU A 90 -20.29 4.32 3.56
C LEU A 90 -21.19 4.96 4.62
N LYS A 91 -21.08 4.51 5.87
CA LYS A 91 -21.78 5.11 7.00
C LYS A 91 -20.77 5.61 8.03
N GLN A 92 -20.88 6.88 8.42
CA GLN A 92 -20.07 7.43 9.49
C GLN A 92 -20.39 6.77 10.84
N GLU A 93 -19.36 6.52 11.63
CA GLU A 93 -19.45 5.98 12.98
C GLU A 93 -19.12 7.05 14.02
N GLY A 94 -20.17 7.52 14.69
CA GLY A 94 -20.07 8.51 15.76
C GLY A 94 -19.73 9.91 15.26
N SER A 95 -19.24 10.75 16.17
CA SER A 95 -18.83 12.11 15.89
C SER A 95 -17.41 12.17 15.29
N ILE A 96 -17.08 13.32 14.69
CA ILE A 96 -15.72 13.66 14.29
C ILE A 96 -14.83 13.70 15.53
N ARG A 97 -13.72 12.98 15.49
CA ARG A 97 -12.76 12.82 16.59
C ARG A 97 -11.54 13.71 16.36
N LYS A 98 -10.78 13.98 17.42
CA LYS A 98 -9.45 14.59 17.30
C LYS A 98 -8.49 13.62 16.62
N VAL A 99 -7.63 14.15 15.75
CA VAL A 99 -6.60 13.36 15.08
C VAL A 99 -5.44 13.10 16.04
N THR A 100 -4.97 11.85 16.13
CA THR A 100 -3.74 11.48 16.84
C THR A 100 -2.56 11.41 15.86
N PRO A 101 -1.31 11.58 16.30
CA PRO A 101 -0.13 11.42 15.44
C PRO A 101 -0.08 10.06 14.72
N GLU A 102 -0.48 8.98 15.39
CA GLU A 102 -0.51 7.63 14.83
C GLU A 102 -1.55 7.53 13.71
N THR A 103 -2.76 8.07 13.94
CA THR A 103 -3.85 8.07 12.95
C THR A 103 -3.47 8.92 11.74
N PHE A 104 -2.82 10.06 11.97
CA PHE A 104 -2.28 10.89 10.90
C PHE A 104 -1.25 10.11 10.07
N LEU A 105 -0.24 9.53 10.73
CA LEU A 105 0.85 8.84 10.04
C LEU A 105 0.34 7.67 9.19
N MET A 106 -0.58 6.84 9.70
CA MET A 106 -1.13 5.71 8.95
C MET A 106 -1.98 6.17 7.74
N CYS A 107 -2.82 7.19 7.89
CA CYS A 107 -3.61 7.75 6.79
C CYS A 107 -2.72 8.44 5.75
N TYR A 108 -1.72 9.20 6.19
CA TYR A 108 -0.77 9.89 5.34
C TYR A 108 0.05 8.89 4.50
N GLN A 109 0.67 7.90 5.15
CA GLN A 109 1.47 6.88 4.46
C GLN A 109 0.64 6.09 3.45
N TYR A 110 -0.53 5.59 3.84
CA TYR A 110 -1.39 4.82 2.93
C TYR A 110 -1.85 5.67 1.74
N THR A 111 -2.24 6.92 1.98
CA THR A 111 -2.64 7.86 0.92
C THR A 111 -1.51 8.15 -0.03
N LEU A 112 -0.32 8.47 0.49
CA LEU A 112 0.88 8.74 -0.30
C LEU A 112 1.19 7.58 -1.24
N ILE A 113 1.27 6.36 -0.70
CA ILE A 113 1.55 5.14 -1.46
C ILE A 113 0.48 4.89 -2.52
N ALA A 114 -0.80 5.04 -2.15
CA ALA A 114 -1.90 4.87 -3.08
C ALA A 114 -1.79 5.85 -4.26
N ARG A 115 -1.46 7.12 -4.01
CA ARG A 115 -1.37 8.18 -5.02
C ARG A 115 -0.21 8.00 -6.00
N VAL A 116 0.94 7.51 -5.54
CA VAL A 116 2.12 7.34 -6.41
C VAL A 116 2.06 6.07 -7.26
N ALA A 117 1.23 5.09 -6.89
CA ALA A 117 0.93 3.94 -7.73
C ALA A 117 0.12 4.35 -8.99
N PRO A 118 0.33 3.69 -10.15
CA PRO A 118 1.21 2.56 -10.39
C PRO A 118 2.63 2.95 -10.83
N ILE A 119 3.04 4.22 -10.72
CA ILE A 119 4.39 4.64 -11.16
C ILE A 119 5.42 4.09 -10.17
N TRP A 120 5.13 4.27 -8.88
CA TRP A 120 5.89 3.72 -7.76
C TRP A 120 5.03 2.69 -7.05
N ASN A 121 5.38 1.41 -7.18
CA ASN A 121 4.60 0.30 -6.62
C ASN A 121 5.23 -0.20 -5.33
N THR A 122 4.42 -0.46 -4.31
CA THR A 122 4.89 -1.05 -3.04
C THR A 122 5.58 -2.37 -3.27
N LEU A 123 6.67 -2.63 -2.58
CA LEU A 123 7.34 -3.93 -2.53
C LEU A 123 7.79 -4.18 -1.09
N GLY A 124 7.28 -5.23 -0.46
CA GLY A 124 7.46 -5.42 0.98
C GLY A 124 6.80 -4.29 1.78
N TYR A 125 7.45 -3.85 2.85
CA TYR A 125 6.90 -2.86 3.79
C TYR A 125 7.42 -1.44 3.54
N ASP A 126 8.65 -1.32 3.04
CA ASP A 126 9.45 -0.09 3.04
C ASP A 126 10.15 0.18 1.71
N TYR A 127 9.80 -0.55 0.63
CA TYR A 127 10.31 -0.26 -0.71
C TYR A 127 9.21 0.13 -1.69
N LEU A 128 9.58 0.98 -2.63
CA LEU A 128 8.81 1.31 -3.82
C LEU A 128 9.65 1.01 -5.06
N ILE A 129 9.08 0.33 -6.06
CA ILE A 129 9.71 0.05 -7.35
C ILE A 129 9.17 1.02 -8.43
N ASN A 130 10.09 1.69 -9.14
CA ASN A 130 9.76 2.66 -10.19
C ASN A 130 9.60 1.98 -11.56
N ASN A 131 8.48 1.30 -11.75
CA ASN A 131 8.06 0.79 -13.04
C ASN A 131 6.62 0.28 -12.91
N ARG A 132 5.72 0.76 -13.77
CA ARG A 132 4.31 0.34 -13.76
C ARG A 132 4.09 -1.09 -14.25
N ASP A 133 5.02 -1.61 -15.04
CA ASP A 133 4.99 -2.92 -15.70
C ASP A 133 6.10 -3.84 -15.12
N PHE A 134 6.55 -3.59 -13.89
CA PHE A 134 7.68 -4.29 -13.26
C PHE A 134 7.47 -5.82 -13.09
N LEU A 135 6.23 -6.28 -13.12
CA LEU A 135 5.87 -7.71 -13.04
C LEU A 135 6.34 -8.51 -14.25
N THR A 136 6.51 -7.87 -15.42
CA THR A 136 7.06 -8.52 -16.63
C THR A 136 8.46 -8.02 -16.98
N ALA A 137 8.91 -6.91 -16.40
CA ALA A 137 10.27 -6.42 -16.61
C ALA A 137 11.35 -7.39 -16.10
N PHE A 138 12.41 -7.56 -16.89
CA PHE A 138 13.59 -8.35 -16.49
C PHE A 138 14.71 -7.45 -16.01
N GLY A 139 15.57 -8.02 -15.17
CA GLY A 139 16.73 -7.34 -14.65
C GLY A 139 16.42 -6.24 -13.63
N PRO A 140 17.44 -5.49 -13.23
CA PRO A 140 17.32 -4.56 -12.13
C PRO A 140 16.48 -3.33 -12.46
N GLN A 141 15.66 -2.91 -11.51
CA GLN A 141 14.79 -1.75 -11.60
C GLN A 141 15.24 -0.68 -10.59
N GLU A 142 14.95 0.58 -10.87
CA GLU A 142 15.11 1.63 -9.87
C GLU A 142 14.03 1.51 -8.80
N GLY A 143 14.36 1.88 -7.58
CA GLY A 143 13.42 1.93 -6.48
C GLY A 143 13.89 2.87 -5.39
N ILE A 144 13.08 2.99 -4.35
CA ILE A 144 13.36 3.78 -3.16
C ILE A 144 13.01 2.96 -1.94
N LYS A 145 13.94 2.87 -0.99
CA LYS A 145 13.64 2.53 0.39
C LYS A 145 13.14 3.80 1.08
N TYR A 146 12.02 3.73 1.78
CA TYR A 146 11.45 4.91 2.45
C TYR A 146 11.10 4.61 3.90
N ASN A 147 11.16 5.66 4.72
CA ASN A 147 10.58 5.68 6.05
C ASN A 147 9.82 7.00 6.24
N ILE A 148 8.70 6.96 6.95
CA ILE A 148 7.91 8.15 7.27
C ILE A 148 7.77 8.22 8.77
N SER A 149 8.14 9.37 9.34
CA SER A 149 7.95 9.66 10.76
C SER A 149 7.25 11.00 10.92
N ILE A 150 6.64 11.21 12.08
CA ILE A 150 5.92 12.42 12.42
C ILE A 150 6.47 12.99 13.72
N ASN A 151 6.61 14.31 13.77
CA ASN A 151 6.79 15.09 14.98
C ASN A 151 5.71 16.18 15.06
N ASP A 152 5.70 16.99 16.12
CA ASP A 152 4.62 17.96 16.38
C ASP A 152 4.42 19.00 15.25
N SER A 153 5.48 19.34 14.51
CA SER A 153 5.45 20.41 13.50
C SER A 153 5.59 19.91 12.06
N SER A 154 6.18 18.73 11.87
CA SER A 154 6.53 18.23 10.54
C SER A 154 6.42 16.71 10.41
N THR A 155 6.11 16.28 9.20
CA THR A 155 6.27 14.91 8.74
C THR A 155 7.62 14.81 8.02
N VAL A 156 8.43 13.83 8.42
CA VAL A 156 9.75 13.59 7.85
C VAL A 156 9.67 12.37 6.93
N LEU A 157 10.00 12.60 5.66
CA LEU A 157 10.09 11.59 4.62
C LEU A 157 11.57 11.28 4.35
N GLU A 158 12.01 10.12 4.81
CA GLU A 158 13.38 9.63 4.62
C GLU A 158 13.42 8.73 3.38
N LEU A 159 14.27 9.06 2.41
CA LEU A 159 14.34 8.39 1.12
C LEU A 159 15.76 7.93 0.82
N LYS A 160 15.87 6.67 0.38
CA LYS A 160 17.13 6.12 -0.11
C LYS A 160 16.91 5.46 -1.47
N PRO A 161 17.41 6.05 -2.56
CA PRO A 161 17.39 5.41 -3.86
C PRO A 161 18.14 4.08 -3.84
N VAL A 162 17.56 3.06 -4.46
CA VAL A 162 18.11 1.70 -4.52
C VAL A 162 17.85 1.08 -5.88
N LYS A 163 18.59 0.01 -6.17
CA LYS A 163 18.37 -0.86 -7.32
C LYS A 163 17.77 -2.17 -6.84
N ILE A 164 16.59 -2.51 -7.36
CA ILE A 164 15.75 -3.64 -6.95
C ILE A 164 15.73 -4.68 -8.06
N THR A 165 16.15 -5.91 -7.79
CA THR A 165 16.05 -7.03 -8.75
C THR A 165 15.10 -8.08 -8.20
N LEU A 166 13.97 -8.29 -8.88
CA LEU A 166 13.04 -9.36 -8.56
C LEU A 166 13.58 -10.70 -9.05
N MET A 167 13.69 -11.67 -8.15
CA MET A 167 14.13 -13.03 -8.47
C MET A 167 12.97 -13.84 -9.03
N LYS A 168 12.71 -13.68 -10.33
CA LYS A 168 11.68 -14.43 -11.07
C LYS A 168 12.23 -15.78 -11.50
N SER A 169 11.39 -16.81 -11.42
CA SER A 169 11.72 -18.16 -11.87
C SER A 169 10.91 -18.50 -13.11
N ASP A 170 11.58 -18.89 -14.19
CA ASP A 170 10.92 -19.44 -15.37
C ASP A 170 10.40 -20.85 -15.12
N ASN A 171 11.02 -21.58 -14.18
CA ASN A 171 10.57 -22.91 -13.78
C ASN A 171 9.20 -22.85 -13.08
N LYS A 172 8.39 -23.89 -13.30
CA LYS A 172 7.15 -24.09 -12.55
C LYS A 172 7.49 -24.40 -11.09
N TYR A 173 6.78 -23.76 -10.16
CA TYR A 173 6.83 -24.14 -8.75
C TYR A 173 6.16 -25.50 -8.55
N LYS A 174 6.73 -26.31 -7.66
CA LYS A 174 6.19 -27.61 -7.25
C LYS A 174 5.36 -27.47 -5.98
N PRO A 175 4.41 -28.38 -5.72
CA PRO A 175 3.75 -28.46 -4.43
C PRO A 175 4.77 -28.55 -3.29
N SER A 176 4.50 -27.87 -2.18
CA SER A 176 5.40 -27.66 -1.04
C SER A 176 6.57 -26.68 -1.27
N ASP A 177 6.76 -26.12 -2.47
CA ASP A 177 7.75 -25.07 -2.67
C ASP A 177 7.39 -23.85 -1.83
N CYS A 178 8.40 -23.27 -1.19
CA CYS A 178 8.27 -22.01 -0.48
C CYS A 178 8.40 -20.84 -1.45
N VAL A 179 7.40 -19.96 -1.46
CA VAL A 179 7.38 -18.74 -2.27
C VAL A 179 7.09 -17.50 -1.43
N ARG A 180 7.32 -16.34 -2.03
CA ARG A 180 6.94 -15.03 -1.50
C ARG A 180 5.94 -14.37 -2.44
N VAL A 181 4.89 -13.82 -1.86
CA VAL A 181 3.74 -13.29 -2.59
C VAL A 181 3.75 -11.77 -2.56
N LEU A 182 3.64 -11.14 -3.73
CA LEU A 182 3.53 -9.68 -3.84
C LEU A 182 2.14 -9.17 -3.39
N PRO A 183 2.01 -7.90 -2.93
CA PRO A 183 3.09 -6.92 -2.71
C PRO A 183 3.90 -7.14 -1.44
N SER A 184 3.36 -7.84 -0.43
CA SER A 184 3.92 -7.90 0.92
C SER A 184 5.19 -8.72 1.08
N LEU A 185 5.49 -9.59 0.11
CA LEU A 185 6.58 -10.57 0.17
C LEU A 185 6.44 -11.56 1.33
N ASN A 186 5.20 -11.71 1.83
CA ASN A 186 4.87 -12.70 2.83
C ASN A 186 5.12 -14.11 2.28
N LYS A 187 5.68 -14.95 3.15
CA LYS A 187 5.99 -16.35 2.85
C LYS A 187 4.68 -17.14 2.71
N ALA A 188 4.59 -17.95 1.67
CA ALA A 188 3.51 -18.90 1.46
C ALA A 188 4.09 -20.22 0.91
N VAL A 189 3.29 -21.28 0.98
CA VAL A 189 3.63 -22.59 0.42
C VAL A 189 2.73 -22.85 -0.78
N VAL A 190 3.30 -23.34 -1.88
CA VAL A 190 2.55 -23.72 -3.07
C VAL A 190 1.79 -25.02 -2.81
N GLU A 191 0.49 -25.03 -3.12
CA GLU A 191 -0.35 -26.23 -3.00
C GLU A 191 -0.64 -26.82 -4.38
N GLU A 192 -1.18 -26.00 -5.28
CA GLU A 192 -1.65 -26.45 -6.58
C GLU A 192 -1.24 -25.50 -7.70
N TYR A 193 -1.12 -26.05 -8.91
CA TYR A 193 -0.85 -25.34 -10.16
C TYR A 193 -2.10 -25.36 -11.03
N TYR A 194 -2.39 -24.23 -11.69
CA TYR A 194 -3.42 -24.15 -12.70
C TYR A 194 -2.88 -23.47 -13.96
N GLU A 195 -3.09 -24.08 -15.12
CA GLU A 195 -2.72 -23.49 -16.41
C GLU A 195 -3.56 -22.25 -16.71
N THR A 196 -4.84 -22.29 -16.37
CA THR A 196 -5.83 -21.20 -16.52
C THR A 196 -6.43 -20.83 -15.17
N LEU A 197 -7.11 -19.68 -15.09
CA LEU A 197 -7.78 -19.27 -13.86
C LEU A 197 -8.80 -20.35 -13.41
N PRO A 198 -8.70 -20.88 -12.18
CA PRO A 198 -9.60 -21.94 -11.72
C PRO A 198 -11.02 -21.41 -11.54
N GLU A 199 -12.01 -22.21 -11.97
CA GLU A 199 -13.45 -21.88 -11.82
C GLU A 199 -13.90 -21.84 -10.36
N SER A 200 -13.22 -22.57 -9.48
CA SER A 200 -13.43 -22.55 -8.03
C SER A 200 -12.92 -21.27 -7.35
N GLY A 201 -12.21 -20.40 -8.10
CA GLY A 201 -11.63 -19.18 -7.59
C GLY A 201 -12.63 -18.05 -7.36
N ASN A 202 -12.19 -17.02 -6.65
CA ASN A 202 -12.99 -15.83 -6.34
C ASN A 202 -13.25 -14.91 -7.55
N PHE A 203 -12.57 -15.14 -8.68
CA PHE A 203 -12.62 -14.28 -9.86
C PHE A 203 -13.17 -15.05 -11.04
N ARG A 204 -14.13 -14.47 -11.76
CA ARG A 204 -14.79 -15.11 -12.91
C ARG A 204 -13.91 -15.15 -14.17
N CYS A 205 -13.00 -14.19 -14.30
CA CYS A 205 -12.10 -14.10 -15.44
C CYS A 205 -10.86 -13.25 -15.11
N TYR A 206 -9.84 -13.33 -15.95
CA TYR A 206 -8.60 -12.57 -15.76
C TYR A 206 -8.83 -11.05 -15.68
N LYS A 207 -9.81 -10.52 -16.43
CA LYS A 207 -10.16 -9.08 -16.37
C LYS A 207 -10.58 -8.63 -14.97
N ASP A 208 -11.36 -9.45 -14.26
CA ASP A 208 -11.78 -9.16 -12.89
C ASP A 208 -10.58 -9.21 -11.93
N LEU A 209 -9.65 -10.15 -12.14
CA LEU A 209 -8.40 -10.23 -11.37
C LEU A 209 -7.48 -9.04 -11.63
N ARG A 210 -7.29 -8.61 -12.88
CA ARG A 210 -6.52 -7.40 -13.19
C ARG A 210 -7.10 -6.16 -12.52
N ARG A 211 -8.44 -6.05 -12.52
CA ARG A 211 -9.16 -4.98 -11.82
C ARG A 211 -8.95 -5.06 -10.31
N HIS A 212 -8.97 -6.25 -9.72
CA HIS A 212 -8.65 -6.49 -8.32
C HIS A 212 -7.24 -5.99 -7.96
N TRP A 213 -6.20 -6.43 -8.67
CA TRP A 213 -4.83 -6.03 -8.37
C TRP A 213 -4.62 -4.51 -8.48
N LYS A 214 -5.22 -3.88 -9.50
CA LYS A 214 -5.21 -2.43 -9.65
C LYS A 214 -5.92 -1.72 -8.50
N ASN A 215 -7.09 -2.22 -8.14
CA ASN A 215 -7.96 -1.55 -7.18
C ASN A 215 -7.56 -1.81 -5.73
N ILE A 216 -6.93 -2.93 -5.41
CA ILE A 216 -6.58 -3.32 -4.03
C ILE A 216 -5.10 -3.06 -3.76
N HIS A 217 -4.20 -3.38 -4.69
CA HIS A 217 -2.75 -3.25 -4.51
C HIS A 217 -2.13 -2.07 -5.26
N GLY A 218 -2.86 -1.47 -6.22
CA GLY A 218 -2.30 -0.44 -7.10
C GLY A 218 -1.46 -0.99 -8.25
N TYR A 219 -1.31 -2.31 -8.35
CA TYR A 219 -0.49 -2.97 -9.37
C TYR A 219 -1.19 -3.07 -10.70
N ARG A 220 -0.44 -2.95 -11.79
CA ARG A 220 -0.93 -3.25 -13.14
C ARG A 220 -0.46 -4.64 -13.57
N LEU A 221 -1.38 -5.60 -13.53
CA LEU A 221 -1.14 -6.90 -14.18
C LEU A 221 -1.08 -6.73 -15.72
N PRO A 222 -0.25 -7.52 -16.41
CA PRO A 222 -0.13 -7.52 -17.87
C PRO A 222 -1.46 -7.87 -18.55
N GLU A 223 -1.53 -7.68 -19.87
CA GLU A 223 -2.70 -8.06 -20.66
C GLU A 223 -2.71 -9.55 -20.97
N GLU A 224 -1.52 -10.12 -21.16
CA GLU A 224 -1.29 -11.56 -21.26
C GLU A 224 -1.60 -12.25 -19.94
N GLU A 225 -2.33 -13.34 -20.03
CA GLU A 225 -2.64 -14.21 -18.90
C GLU A 225 -1.48 -15.18 -18.64
N TYR A 226 -1.18 -15.41 -17.37
CA TYR A 226 -0.12 -16.31 -16.92
C TYR A 226 -0.74 -17.41 -16.09
N ALA A 227 -0.06 -18.56 -15.99
CA ALA A 227 -0.44 -19.65 -15.11
C ALA A 227 -0.59 -19.17 -13.65
N TYR A 228 -1.37 -19.93 -12.88
CA TYR A 228 -1.75 -19.62 -11.51
C TYR A 228 -1.27 -20.67 -10.53
N TYR A 229 -1.19 -20.26 -9.27
CA TYR A 229 -0.90 -21.13 -8.16
C TYR A 229 -1.86 -20.86 -7.02
N ALA A 230 -2.40 -21.93 -6.42
CA ALA A 230 -2.95 -21.84 -5.07
C ALA A 230 -1.77 -21.83 -4.09
N VAL A 231 -1.71 -20.81 -3.24
CA VAL A 231 -0.70 -20.71 -2.20
C VAL A 231 -1.37 -20.56 -0.83
N ARG A 232 -0.82 -21.25 0.16
CA ARG A 232 -1.29 -21.17 1.54
C ARG A 232 -0.32 -20.34 2.38
N PHE A 233 -0.86 -19.28 2.98
CA PHE A 233 -0.16 -18.52 4.01
C PHE A 233 -0.25 -19.23 5.36
N TRP A 234 0.63 -18.88 6.31
CA TRP A 234 0.60 -19.46 7.65
C TRP A 234 -0.79 -19.35 8.29
N ARG A 235 -1.42 -20.51 8.58
CA ARG A 235 -2.77 -20.64 9.15
C ARG A 235 -3.91 -20.03 8.31
N GLY A 236 -3.67 -19.79 7.02
CA GLY A 236 -4.69 -19.29 6.08
C GLY A 236 -5.33 -20.40 5.25
N GLU A 237 -6.42 -20.03 4.58
CA GLU A 237 -6.94 -20.79 3.45
C GLU A 237 -6.11 -20.52 2.17
N PRO A 238 -6.11 -21.45 1.20
CA PRO A 238 -5.39 -21.27 -0.05
C PRO A 238 -5.98 -20.10 -0.83
N LEU A 239 -5.11 -19.29 -1.42
CA LEU A 239 -5.48 -18.16 -2.25
C LEU A 239 -4.79 -18.31 -3.62
N THR A 240 -5.53 -18.00 -4.69
CA THR A 240 -5.03 -18.10 -6.06
C THR A 240 -4.28 -16.84 -6.47
N TYR A 241 -3.02 -17.00 -6.89
CA TYR A 241 -2.16 -15.92 -7.37
C TYR A 241 -1.61 -16.23 -8.77
N PRO A 242 -1.51 -15.24 -9.67
CA PRO A 242 -0.74 -15.39 -10.91
C PRO A 242 0.73 -15.69 -10.61
N LYS A 243 1.37 -16.52 -11.44
CA LYS A 243 2.80 -16.86 -11.33
C LYS A 243 3.68 -15.61 -11.21
N ILE A 244 3.40 -14.58 -12.01
CA ILE A 244 4.14 -13.32 -12.05
C ILE A 244 4.08 -12.52 -10.73
N CYS A 245 3.16 -12.86 -9.83
CA CYS A 245 3.04 -12.27 -8.50
C CYS A 245 3.77 -13.06 -7.41
N LEU A 246 4.43 -14.15 -7.78
CA LEU A 246 5.23 -15.01 -6.91
C LEU A 246 6.73 -14.81 -7.18
N THR A 247 7.51 -14.95 -6.13
CA THR A 247 8.98 -14.93 -6.20
C THR A 247 9.54 -16.02 -5.29
N SER A 248 10.66 -16.63 -5.67
CA SER A 248 11.25 -17.70 -4.84
C SER A 248 11.94 -17.13 -3.59
N ASN A 249 12.45 -15.91 -3.68
CA ASN A 249 13.26 -15.26 -2.66
C ASN A 249 12.90 -13.78 -2.53
N PHE A 250 13.42 -13.14 -1.48
CA PHE A 250 13.36 -11.68 -1.40
C PHE A 250 14.07 -11.04 -2.61
N PRO A 251 13.64 -9.83 -3.02
CA PRO A 251 14.34 -9.09 -4.04
C PRO A 251 15.79 -8.79 -3.61
N ILE A 252 16.70 -8.79 -4.58
CA ILE A 252 18.08 -8.32 -4.34
C ILE A 252 18.06 -6.80 -4.38
N ILE A 253 18.44 -6.19 -3.26
CA ILE A 253 18.54 -4.73 -3.11
C ILE A 253 20.01 -4.33 -3.12
N THR A 254 20.39 -3.46 -4.06
CA THR A 254 21.76 -2.95 -4.20
C THR A 254 21.79 -1.43 -4.19
N PRO A 255 22.88 -0.80 -3.71
CA PRO A 255 23.03 0.65 -3.78
C PRO A 255 23.11 1.13 -5.23
N LEU A 256 22.74 2.40 -5.44
CA LEU A 256 22.91 3.09 -6.72
C LEU A 256 24.20 3.93 -6.72
N PRO A 257 24.81 4.18 -7.88
CA PRO A 257 25.83 5.22 -8.01
C PRO A 257 25.26 6.59 -7.62
N LYS A 258 26.03 7.42 -6.90
CA LYS A 258 25.59 8.75 -6.42
C LYS A 258 25.02 9.64 -7.53
N SER A 259 25.59 9.58 -8.73
CA SER A 259 25.09 10.33 -9.90
C SER A 259 23.67 9.92 -10.30
N THR A 260 23.31 8.64 -10.12
CA THR A 260 21.98 8.10 -10.42
C THR A 260 21.00 8.33 -9.27
N GLU A 261 21.46 8.34 -8.01
CA GLU A 261 20.63 8.57 -6.82
C GLU A 261 19.83 9.88 -6.93
N ALA A 262 20.48 10.98 -7.29
CA ALA A 262 19.82 12.28 -7.46
C ALA A 262 18.71 12.25 -8.51
N THR A 263 18.92 11.52 -9.61
CA THR A 263 17.93 11.39 -10.69
C THR A 263 16.71 10.58 -10.25
N VAL A 264 16.94 9.44 -9.58
CA VAL A 264 15.86 8.58 -9.06
C VAL A 264 15.05 9.32 -7.99
N LEU A 265 15.74 10.04 -7.11
CA LEU A 265 15.13 10.85 -6.07
C LEU A 265 14.26 11.97 -6.66
N ALA A 266 14.80 12.74 -7.62
CA ALA A 266 14.05 13.79 -8.31
C ALA A 266 12.80 13.23 -9.00
N ARG A 267 12.90 12.06 -9.64
CA ARG A 267 11.77 11.40 -10.29
C ARG A 267 10.67 11.02 -9.29
N PHE A 268 11.03 10.51 -8.13
CA PHE A 268 10.07 10.19 -7.07
C PHE A 268 9.39 11.45 -6.53
N LEU A 269 10.18 12.48 -6.17
CA LEU A 269 9.64 13.72 -5.61
C LEU A 269 8.73 14.44 -6.61
N ASN A 270 9.09 14.45 -7.90
CA ASN A 270 8.25 15.02 -8.96
C ASN A 270 6.94 14.22 -9.12
N CYS A 271 7.01 12.88 -9.05
CA CYS A 271 5.81 12.05 -9.06
C CYS A 271 4.93 12.35 -7.84
N LEU A 272 5.51 12.43 -6.64
CA LEU A 272 4.79 12.73 -5.41
C LEU A 272 4.09 14.10 -5.48
N LYS A 273 4.83 15.15 -5.87
CA LYS A 273 4.26 16.50 -6.07
C LYS A 273 3.16 16.53 -7.13
N SER A 274 3.29 15.76 -8.20
CA SER A 274 2.26 15.68 -9.25
C SER A 274 1.00 14.92 -8.80
N LYS A 275 1.16 13.84 -8.03
CA LYS A 275 0.06 12.95 -7.64
C LYS A 275 -0.62 13.34 -6.34
N MET A 276 0.07 14.05 -5.46
CA MET A 276 -0.39 14.52 -4.16
C MET A 276 0.10 15.95 -3.94
N SER A 277 -0.30 16.87 -4.82
CA SER A 277 0.14 18.28 -4.80
C SER A 277 -0.33 19.07 -3.58
N GLN A 278 -1.39 18.59 -2.93
CA GLN A 278 -1.99 19.16 -1.73
C GLN A 278 -2.62 18.04 -0.89
N PHE A 279 -2.81 18.30 0.39
CA PHE A 279 -3.55 17.45 1.31
C PHE A 279 -4.12 18.31 2.44
N LEU A 280 -5.31 17.97 2.95
CA LEU A 280 -5.97 18.67 4.05
C LEU A 280 -6.04 20.21 3.86
N GLY A 281 -6.23 20.65 2.61
CA GLY A 281 -6.29 22.07 2.24
C GLY A 281 -4.97 22.82 2.22
N ILE A 282 -3.82 22.14 2.40
CA ILE A 282 -2.48 22.77 2.32
C ILE A 282 -1.66 22.22 1.15
N PRO A 283 -0.84 23.04 0.47
CA PRO A 283 0.08 22.57 -0.57
C PRO A 283 1.16 21.62 -0.01
N LEU A 284 1.52 20.59 -0.77
CA LEU A 284 2.64 19.72 -0.42
C LEU A 284 3.96 20.42 -0.71
N THR A 285 4.60 20.95 0.34
CA THR A 285 5.93 21.55 0.28
C THR A 285 6.96 20.60 0.88
N LEU A 286 7.99 20.26 0.10
CA LEU A 286 9.07 19.36 0.49
C LEU A 286 10.35 20.16 0.68
N ILE A 287 10.80 20.32 1.92
CA ILE A 287 12.02 21.05 2.28
C ILE A 287 13.15 20.04 2.46
N ASN A 288 14.17 20.10 1.61
CA ASN A 288 15.37 19.26 1.72
C ASN A 288 16.27 19.83 2.81
N GLN A 289 16.75 18.98 3.71
CA GLN A 289 17.82 19.34 4.63
C GLN A 289 19.03 18.46 4.33
N GLU A 290 19.89 18.94 3.42
CA GLU A 290 21.25 18.44 3.32
C GLU A 290 22.03 18.98 4.52
N ARG A 291 22.14 18.19 5.59
CA ARG A 291 23.16 18.45 6.62
C ARG A 291 24.17 17.31 6.60
N ASP A 292 25.41 17.67 6.29
CA ASP A 292 26.60 16.92 6.63
C ASP A 292 26.65 16.77 8.16
N PHE A 293 26.42 15.57 8.68
CA PHE A 293 26.81 15.22 10.05
C PHE A 293 27.47 13.85 10.07
N ASN A 294 28.80 13.90 10.16
CA ASN A 294 29.60 12.88 10.84
C ASN A 294 29.16 12.86 12.31
N GLY A 295 28.38 11.85 12.68
CA GLY A 295 27.92 11.63 14.04
C GLY A 295 27.41 10.22 14.15
N TYR A 296 28.31 9.31 14.54
CA TYR A 296 27.98 7.96 14.95
C TYR A 296 27.09 8.02 16.19
N GLU A 297 25.85 7.56 16.07
CA GLU A 297 25.17 6.89 17.17
C GLU A 297 24.55 5.60 16.65
N ASP A 298 25.10 4.51 17.18
CA ASP A 298 24.77 3.13 16.90
C ASP A 298 23.40 2.81 17.52
N MET A 299 22.36 2.77 16.69
CA MET A 299 21.04 2.31 17.11
C MET A 299 20.88 0.88 16.63
N ASN A 300 21.10 -0.04 17.57
CA ASN A 300 20.81 -1.46 17.49
C ASN A 300 19.65 -1.76 16.52
N GLU A 301 19.95 -2.49 15.46
CA GLU A 301 18.98 -3.23 14.65
C GLU A 301 18.36 -4.34 15.52
N THR A 302 17.57 -3.95 16.51
CA THR A 302 16.60 -4.84 17.09
C THR A 302 15.55 -5.03 16.01
N TYR A 303 15.62 -6.18 15.32
CA TYR A 303 14.53 -6.72 14.53
C TYR A 303 13.29 -6.73 15.43
N LYS A 304 12.52 -5.64 15.42
CA LYS A 304 11.14 -5.67 15.81
C LYS A 304 10.48 -6.51 14.72
N GLU A 305 10.28 -7.79 15.01
CA GLU A 305 9.11 -8.54 14.57
C GLU A 305 7.86 -7.80 15.03
N THR A 306 7.63 -6.58 14.53
CA THR A 306 6.30 -6.03 14.53
C THR A 306 5.58 -6.76 13.43
N GLN A 307 4.62 -7.57 13.86
CA GLN A 307 3.49 -8.08 13.10
C GLN A 307 2.85 -6.94 12.30
N THR A 308 3.50 -6.53 11.23
CA THR A 308 2.99 -5.65 10.21
C THR A 308 2.18 -6.55 9.32
N VAL A 309 0.98 -6.88 9.80
CA VAL A 309 -0.04 -7.54 8.99
C VAL A 309 -0.16 -6.72 7.72
N SER A 310 0.26 -7.32 6.61
CA SER A 310 0.07 -6.77 5.27
C SER A 310 -1.36 -6.27 5.17
N LEU A 311 -1.54 -4.96 5.00
CA LEU A 311 -2.83 -4.34 4.68
C LEU A 311 -3.39 -4.81 3.33
N CYS A 312 -2.66 -5.67 2.63
CA CYS A 312 -2.97 -6.18 1.30
C CYS A 312 -3.23 -7.68 1.29
N THR A 313 -3.10 -8.39 2.40
CA THR A 313 -3.34 -9.84 2.42
C THR A 313 -4.23 -10.13 3.60
N PRO A 314 -5.40 -10.77 3.41
CA PRO A 314 -6.23 -11.22 4.52
C PRO A 314 -5.52 -12.39 5.23
N THR A 315 -4.48 -12.11 6.02
CA THR A 315 -3.73 -13.14 6.74
C THR A 315 -4.38 -13.55 8.05
N GLN A 316 -5.50 -12.93 8.43
CA GLN A 316 -6.26 -13.33 9.61
C GLN A 316 -7.76 -13.15 9.32
N GLN A 317 -8.44 -14.23 8.93
CA GLN A 317 -9.86 -14.31 9.22
C GLN A 317 -10.00 -14.56 10.72
N SER A 318 -10.72 -13.68 11.40
CA SER A 318 -11.27 -13.99 12.72
C SER A 318 -12.11 -15.25 12.59
N THR A 319 -11.81 -16.25 13.41
CA THR A 319 -12.58 -17.49 13.58
C THR A 319 -14.08 -17.19 13.52
N PRO A 320 -14.89 -17.95 12.76
CA PRO A 320 -16.34 -17.81 12.88
C PRO A 320 -16.68 -18.14 14.33
N ARG A 321 -17.26 -17.17 15.07
CA ARG A 321 -17.95 -17.46 16.32
C ARG A 321 -18.94 -18.57 15.99
N ARG A 322 -18.66 -19.79 16.48
CA ARG A 322 -19.64 -20.86 16.48
C ARG A 322 -20.87 -20.30 17.18
N LEU A 323 -21.97 -20.18 16.44
CA LEU A 323 -23.30 -20.05 17.01
C LEU A 323 -23.47 -21.22 17.99
N ARG A 324 -23.62 -20.89 19.27
CA ARG A 324 -24.30 -21.72 20.25
C ARG A 324 -25.53 -20.95 20.67
#